data_AF-A0A8J3RJL5-F1
#
_entry.id   AF-A0A8J3RJL5-F1
#
_cell.length_a   1.000
_cell.length_b   1.000
_cell.length_c   1.000
_cell.angle_alpha   90.00
_cell.angle_beta   90.00
_cell.angle_gamma   90.00
#
_symmetry.space_group_name_H-M   'P 1'
#
loop_
_entity.id
_entity.type
_entity.pdbx_description
1 polymer ?
#
loop_
_entity_poly.entity_id
_entity_poly.type
_entity_poly.pdbx_seq_one_letter_code
_entity_poly.pdbx_strand_id
1 'polypeptide(L)'
;MTGSVPIPGYAHPMGSPGDSPRRQPYGRPGAPQPYGRPDVPRSPSAPENGGENWFAPTPHGQASPSPDTAPPPRGQTSPPPDRTVPSGTPEQPTAPRKRAERPRREMWSPYDEGPRSRRPIIIASAGLAVLIAGGVGLAMLARSDDGVQPVATDSASPSKDTAVPPAAPGDEFGFAASRATDPHALTEKELFGKTKVRVKGQTYTMTVSRNDKKCKNAVVGPKLQKALATGKCNQLVRASFRDPSGKIIGTVGVANLGTSASASRVVKAVSGKKLEDYLKVLPGKDKVTKFLGTGEAFAGGWRHGHYAVLVWFQYKDGHAPSKKEAKQLNAAAFGVADATVTPALESRSLTGRRP
;
A
#
# COMPACT_ATOMS: atom_id res chain seq x y z
N MET A 1 -20.79 21.01 -70.67
CA MET A 1 -20.04 21.27 -71.92
C MET A 1 -19.07 22.39 -71.59
N THR A 2 -17.75 22.35 -71.61
CA THR A 2 -16.63 21.48 -72.04
C THR A 2 -15.43 22.14 -71.31
N GLY A 3 -14.51 21.50 -70.60
CA GLY A 3 -13.59 20.45 -71.04
C GLY A 3 -12.14 20.95 -70.90
N SER A 4 -11.30 20.11 -70.30
CA SER A 4 -9.84 19.99 -70.50
C SER A 4 -8.86 20.56 -69.45
N VAL A 5 -8.18 19.60 -68.81
CA VAL A 5 -6.93 19.64 -68.01
C VAL A 5 -5.74 19.37 -68.96
N PRO A 6 -4.48 19.68 -68.57
CA PRO A 6 -3.55 18.58 -68.27
C PRO A 6 -2.55 18.84 -67.10
N ILE A 7 -2.10 17.75 -66.45
CA ILE A 7 -0.89 17.61 -65.60
C ILE A 7 0.17 16.82 -66.41
N PRO A 8 1.50 16.91 -66.18
CA PRO A 8 2.25 16.03 -65.24
C PRO A 8 3.45 16.78 -64.57
N GLY A 9 4.23 16.32 -63.58
CA GLY A 9 4.40 15.07 -62.83
C GLY A 9 5.77 15.09 -62.11
N TYR A 10 5.93 14.21 -61.10
CA TYR A 10 7.16 13.69 -60.45
C TYR A 10 8.02 14.64 -59.57
N ALA A 11 8.79 14.19 -58.57
CA ALA A 11 8.79 13.16 -57.53
C ALA A 11 10.21 13.20 -56.92
N HIS A 12 10.39 13.38 -55.60
CA HIS A 12 11.69 13.19 -54.93
C HIS A 12 11.54 12.70 -53.47
N PRO A 13 12.56 12.01 -52.90
CA PRO A 13 12.38 10.75 -52.17
C PRO A 13 12.69 10.79 -50.66
N MET A 14 12.41 9.66 -50.00
CA MET A 14 12.77 9.28 -48.62
C MET A 14 14.27 8.99 -48.45
N GLY A 15 14.81 9.28 -47.25
CA GLY A 15 16.10 8.77 -46.76
C GLY A 15 16.38 9.12 -45.28
N SER A 16 16.39 8.10 -44.41
CA SER A 16 17.17 8.01 -43.14
C SER A 16 18.42 7.12 -43.40
N PRO A 17 19.39 6.82 -42.50
CA PRO A 17 19.67 7.24 -41.10
C PRO A 17 21.16 7.60 -40.79
N GLY A 18 21.45 8.06 -39.56
CA GLY A 18 22.64 7.72 -38.73
C GLY A 18 24.06 8.22 -39.10
N ASP A 19 24.70 9.00 -38.23
CA ASP A 19 26.01 8.68 -37.61
C ASP A 19 26.53 9.79 -36.65
N SER A 20 27.02 9.37 -35.47
CA SER A 20 27.97 10.11 -34.61
C SER A 20 29.40 9.69 -35.03
N PRO A 21 30.53 10.41 -34.80
CA PRO A 21 30.90 11.05 -33.52
C PRO A 21 31.86 12.28 -33.62
N ARG A 22 32.30 12.76 -32.44
CA ARG A 22 33.59 13.42 -32.09
C ARG A 22 33.65 14.93 -31.85
N ARG A 23 34.15 15.19 -30.63
CA ARG A 23 35.22 16.13 -30.19
C ARG A 23 34.91 17.62 -30.18
N GLN A 24 34.87 18.16 -28.96
CA GLN A 24 35.27 19.54 -28.66
C GLN A 24 36.74 19.77 -29.03
N PRO A 25 37.10 21.02 -29.34
CA PRO A 25 38.12 21.68 -28.52
C PRO A 25 37.87 23.19 -28.24
N TYR A 26 38.23 23.58 -27.01
CA TYR A 26 38.86 24.84 -26.56
C TYR A 26 38.38 26.22 -27.07
N GLY A 27 37.76 26.98 -26.15
CA GLY A 27 38.29 28.22 -25.57
C GLY A 27 38.44 29.50 -26.42
N ARG A 28 37.66 30.55 -26.07
CA ARG A 28 38.15 31.93 -25.99
C ARG A 28 37.20 32.83 -25.15
N PRO A 29 37.73 33.76 -24.31
CA PRO A 29 36.93 34.65 -23.47
C PRO A 29 36.62 35.99 -24.15
N GLY A 30 35.47 36.60 -23.81
CA GLY A 30 35.25 38.04 -24.03
C GLY A 30 33.82 38.47 -24.39
N ALA A 31 33.06 38.89 -23.37
CA ALA A 31 32.01 39.95 -23.34
C ALA A 31 30.78 39.87 -24.28
N PRO A 32 29.75 40.73 -24.08
CA PRO A 32 29.05 41.11 -22.85
C PRO A 32 27.56 40.67 -22.87
N GLN A 33 26.93 40.57 -21.69
CA GLN A 33 25.50 40.27 -21.51
C GLN A 33 24.60 41.35 -22.14
N PRO A 34 23.49 40.94 -22.80
CA PRO A 34 22.27 41.71 -22.81
C PRO A 34 21.06 40.93 -22.25
N TYR A 35 20.25 41.68 -21.52
CA TYR A 35 19.05 41.30 -20.79
C TYR A 35 18.00 40.51 -21.60
N GLY A 36 17.38 39.55 -20.90
CA GLY A 36 15.93 39.33 -21.00
C GLY A 36 15.45 38.12 -21.80
N ARG A 37 15.24 36.98 -21.13
CA ARG A 37 14.18 36.03 -21.49
C ARG A 37 13.71 35.25 -20.24
N PRO A 38 12.39 35.04 -20.06
CA PRO A 38 11.87 34.32 -18.90
C PRO A 38 12.17 32.82 -18.99
N ASP A 39 12.64 32.28 -17.87
CA ASP A 39 12.88 30.85 -17.66
C ASP A 39 11.60 30.04 -17.86
N VAL A 40 11.68 29.05 -18.75
CA VAL A 40 10.75 27.92 -18.82
C VAL A 40 11.28 26.83 -17.89
N PRO A 41 10.57 26.46 -16.81
CA PRO A 41 10.96 25.30 -16.03
C PRO A 41 10.62 24.02 -16.80
N ARG A 42 11.70 23.37 -17.25
CA ARG A 42 11.88 21.94 -17.47
C ARG A 42 10.90 21.07 -16.67
N SER A 43 10.11 20.25 -17.36
CA SER A 43 9.33 19.15 -16.77
C SER A 43 10.22 18.22 -15.95
N PRO A 44 9.83 17.87 -14.72
CA PRO A 44 10.26 16.64 -14.08
C PRO A 44 9.19 15.56 -14.27
N SER A 45 9.63 14.48 -14.91
CA SER A 45 9.39 13.06 -14.66
C SER A 45 8.29 12.63 -13.66
N ALA A 46 7.66 11.51 -14.02
CA ALA A 46 6.65 10.71 -13.33
C ALA A 46 6.72 10.65 -11.78
N PRO A 47 5.58 10.49 -11.08
CA PRO A 47 5.55 10.46 -9.63
C PRO A 47 6.13 9.16 -9.07
N GLU A 48 7.21 9.29 -8.31
CA GLU A 48 7.67 8.28 -7.36
C GLU A 48 6.64 8.03 -6.27
N ASN A 49 6.57 6.77 -5.83
CA ASN A 49 5.80 6.27 -4.70
C ASN A 49 6.10 7.07 -3.42
N GLY A 50 5.23 8.05 -3.11
CA GLY A 50 5.32 8.90 -1.92
C GLY A 50 4.90 8.19 -0.64
N GLY A 51 5.75 7.30 -0.14
CA GLY A 51 5.63 6.68 1.18
C GLY A 51 6.80 7.05 2.08
N GLU A 52 7.04 8.33 2.34
CA GLU A 52 8.19 8.76 3.17
C GLU A 52 7.77 9.29 4.55
N ASN A 53 8.13 8.50 5.56
CA ASN A 53 8.68 8.90 6.86
C ASN A 53 7.88 9.88 7.75
N TRP A 54 6.84 9.36 8.40
CA TRP A 54 6.00 10.06 9.40
C TRP A 54 6.62 10.27 10.79
N PHE A 55 7.83 9.77 11.06
CA PHE A 55 8.45 9.89 12.38
C PHE A 55 9.94 10.24 12.27
N ALA A 56 10.24 11.53 12.18
CA ALA A 56 11.53 12.06 12.59
C ALA A 56 11.37 12.66 14.00
N PRO A 57 12.06 12.16 15.03
CA PRO A 57 12.08 12.82 16.33
C PRO A 57 12.82 14.16 16.18
N THR A 58 12.22 15.24 16.67
CA THR A 58 12.90 16.53 16.87
C THR A 58 13.95 16.37 17.98
N PRO A 59 15.22 16.74 17.77
CA PRO A 59 16.17 16.82 18.87
C PRO A 59 15.86 18.09 19.69
N HIS A 60 15.30 17.93 20.88
CA HIS A 60 15.28 19.01 21.86
C HIS A 60 16.66 19.11 22.51
N GLY A 61 17.43 20.11 22.08
CA GLY A 61 18.64 20.55 22.75
C GLY A 61 18.46 21.99 23.17
N GLN A 62 18.30 22.23 24.47
CA GLN A 62 18.98 23.30 25.21
C GLN A 62 18.57 23.20 26.69
N ALA A 63 19.51 22.69 27.48
CA ALA A 63 19.57 22.87 28.92
C ALA A 63 20.38 24.13 29.23
N SER A 64 20.01 24.83 30.30
CA SER A 64 20.85 25.64 31.22
C SER A 64 19.94 26.51 32.11
N PRO A 65 20.40 27.01 33.28
CA PRO A 65 20.95 26.27 34.43
C PRO A 65 20.21 26.65 35.75
N SER A 66 20.43 25.87 36.80
CA SER A 66 19.95 26.15 38.18
C SER A 66 20.70 27.34 38.84
N PRO A 67 20.20 27.82 40.00
CA PRO A 67 21.10 27.93 41.15
C PRO A 67 20.52 27.38 42.47
N ASP A 68 21.44 26.79 43.23
CA ASP A 68 21.59 26.74 44.70
C ASP A 68 20.44 26.27 45.61
N THR A 69 20.70 25.19 46.38
CA THR A 69 20.74 25.20 47.87
C THR A 69 21.35 23.87 48.39
N ALA A 70 22.24 23.99 49.38
CA ALA A 70 23.08 22.96 50.00
C ALA A 70 22.33 21.98 50.96
N PRO A 71 22.93 20.81 51.34
CA PRO A 71 22.37 19.82 52.27
C PRO A 71 22.94 19.96 53.71
N PRO A 72 22.28 19.45 54.79
CA PRO A 72 22.71 18.20 55.47
C PRO A 72 21.61 17.53 56.36
N PRO A 73 21.86 16.59 57.34
CA PRO A 73 23.02 15.71 57.61
C PRO A 73 22.69 14.20 57.80
N ARG A 74 23.77 13.40 57.94
CA ARG A 74 23.81 12.00 58.41
C ARG A 74 23.62 11.87 59.93
N GLY A 75 23.12 10.71 60.35
CA GLY A 75 23.29 10.05 61.65
C GLY A 75 22.56 8.69 61.60
N GLN A 76 22.91 7.59 62.26
CA GLN A 76 23.98 7.17 63.16
C GLN A 76 24.09 5.63 63.06
N THR A 77 25.23 5.11 63.50
CA THR A 77 25.67 3.72 63.65
C THR A 77 24.96 2.93 64.76
N SER A 78 24.81 1.60 64.60
CA SER A 78 25.24 0.53 65.55
C SER A 78 24.93 -0.91 65.04
N PRO A 79 25.70 -1.97 65.43
CA PRO A 79 25.63 -3.35 64.87
C PRO A 79 25.16 -4.42 65.93
N PRO A 80 25.42 -5.76 65.81
CA PRO A 80 24.41 -6.85 65.77
C PRO A 80 24.39 -7.78 67.01
N PRO A 81 23.63 -8.90 66.98
CA PRO A 81 24.22 -10.15 67.48
C PRO A 81 23.92 -11.41 66.64
N ASP A 82 25.02 -12.07 66.28
CA ASP A 82 25.38 -13.49 66.42
C ASP A 82 24.30 -14.57 66.66
N ARG A 83 24.29 -15.63 65.81
CA ARG A 83 24.32 -17.04 66.27
C ARG A 83 24.40 -18.09 65.13
N THR A 84 25.55 -18.77 65.12
CA THR A 84 25.75 -20.24 65.07
C THR A 84 25.21 -21.09 63.92
N VAL A 85 26.17 -21.63 63.16
CA VAL A 85 26.12 -22.87 62.37
C VAL A 85 26.47 -24.07 63.28
N PRO A 86 25.94 -25.27 63.02
CA PRO A 86 26.78 -26.46 63.11
C PRO A 86 26.72 -27.36 61.87
N SER A 87 27.89 -27.86 61.51
CA SER A 87 28.19 -28.86 60.48
C SER A 87 27.76 -30.28 60.86
N GLY A 88 27.53 -31.14 59.86
CA GLY A 88 27.53 -32.60 60.06
C GLY A 88 26.92 -33.42 58.93
N THR A 89 27.76 -33.93 58.02
CA THR A 89 27.49 -35.08 57.12
C THR A 89 27.92 -36.37 57.83
N PRO A 90 27.35 -37.57 57.53
CA PRO A 90 27.95 -38.41 56.47
C PRO A 90 27.00 -39.33 55.65
N GLU A 91 27.38 -39.47 54.38
CA GLU A 91 27.36 -40.58 53.40
C GLU A 91 26.71 -41.96 53.72
N GLN A 92 25.89 -42.52 52.80
CA GLN A 92 26.13 -43.78 52.04
C GLN A 92 24.98 -44.18 51.07
N PRO A 93 25.16 -45.16 50.13
CA PRO A 93 24.87 -44.97 48.70
C PRO A 93 23.79 -45.92 48.13
N THR A 94 23.21 -45.61 46.97
CA THR A 94 22.53 -46.63 46.15
C THR A 94 22.37 -46.26 44.67
N ALA A 95 22.75 -47.24 43.84
CA ALA A 95 22.34 -47.54 42.46
C ALA A 95 22.91 -46.74 41.25
N PRO A 96 23.49 -47.44 40.24
CA PRO A 96 23.98 -46.81 39.02
C PRO A 96 22.81 -46.49 38.07
N ARG A 97 22.61 -45.19 37.77
CA ARG A 97 21.74 -44.77 36.67
C ARG A 97 22.46 -44.91 35.34
N LYS A 98 21.86 -45.68 34.43
CA LYS A 98 22.28 -45.84 33.02
C LYS A 98 22.47 -44.48 32.37
N ARG A 99 23.68 -44.24 31.85
CA ARG A 99 24.03 -43.08 31.04
C ARG A 99 23.31 -43.20 29.70
N ALA A 100 22.31 -42.35 29.46
CA ALA A 100 21.71 -42.21 28.14
C ALA A 100 22.74 -41.60 27.19
N GLU A 101 23.06 -42.32 26.11
CA GLU A 101 23.85 -41.88 24.97
C GLU A 101 23.29 -40.54 24.44
N ARG A 102 24.15 -39.53 24.29
CA ARG A 102 23.79 -38.33 23.53
C ARG A 102 23.80 -38.69 22.04
N PRO A 103 22.80 -38.28 21.24
CA PRO A 103 22.86 -38.49 19.80
C PRO A 103 24.01 -37.66 19.23
N ARG A 104 24.98 -38.34 18.61
CA ARG A 104 26.05 -37.71 17.83
C ARG A 104 25.39 -36.92 16.70
N ARG A 105 25.69 -35.62 16.63
CA ARG A 105 25.35 -34.79 15.48
C ARG A 105 26.07 -35.37 14.26
N GLU A 106 25.30 -35.88 13.31
CA GLU A 106 25.78 -36.19 11.97
C GLU A 106 26.27 -34.88 11.34
N MET A 107 27.58 -34.84 11.11
CA MET A 107 28.29 -33.72 10.52
C MET A 107 28.17 -33.85 9.01
N TRP A 108 27.42 -32.96 8.38
CA TRP A 108 27.27 -32.87 6.93
C TRP A 108 28.64 -32.67 6.26
N SER A 109 29.03 -33.57 5.38
CA SER A 109 30.25 -33.48 4.57
C SER A 109 29.90 -33.01 3.15
N PRO A 110 30.56 -31.97 2.61
CA PRO A 110 30.31 -31.43 1.27
C PRO A 110 30.67 -32.36 0.08
N TYR A 111 31.07 -33.62 0.31
CA TYR A 111 31.59 -34.52 -0.73
C TYR A 111 30.94 -35.91 -0.77
N ASP A 112 29.75 -36.10 -0.19
CA ASP A 112 28.97 -37.33 -0.42
C ASP A 112 28.30 -37.31 -1.81
N GLU A 113 28.99 -37.87 -2.81
CA GLU A 113 28.40 -38.18 -4.12
C GLU A 113 27.61 -39.50 -4.06
N GLY A 114 26.30 -39.40 -3.80
CA GLY A 114 25.36 -40.51 -3.91
C GLY A 114 24.95 -40.87 -5.36
N PRO A 115 24.38 -42.06 -5.61
CA PRO A 115 24.22 -42.63 -6.95
C PRO A 115 23.22 -41.86 -7.83
N ARG A 116 23.66 -41.53 -9.06
CA ARG A 116 22.91 -40.81 -10.10
C ARG A 116 21.58 -41.49 -10.46
N SER A 117 20.47 -40.96 -9.96
CA SER A 117 19.12 -41.36 -10.42
C SER A 117 18.79 -40.68 -11.76
N ARG A 118 18.39 -41.47 -12.77
CA ARG A 118 18.04 -41.06 -14.14
C ARG A 118 16.69 -40.33 -14.23
N ARG A 119 16.37 -39.45 -13.28
CA ARG A 119 15.11 -38.68 -13.25
C ARG A 119 15.08 -37.36 -14.05
N PRO A 120 16.17 -36.76 -14.56
CA PRO A 120 16.05 -35.47 -15.25
C PRO A 120 15.63 -35.54 -16.73
N ILE A 121 15.57 -36.73 -17.35
CA ILE A 121 15.27 -36.86 -18.79
C ILE A 121 13.75 -36.80 -19.08
N ILE A 122 12.90 -37.15 -18.11
CA ILE A 122 11.44 -37.19 -18.31
C ILE A 122 10.80 -35.78 -18.26
N ILE A 123 11.44 -34.81 -17.59
CA ILE A 123 10.92 -33.44 -17.48
C ILE A 123 11.20 -32.64 -18.77
N ALA A 124 12.27 -32.97 -19.51
CA ALA A 124 12.63 -32.27 -20.74
C ALA A 124 11.72 -32.61 -21.94
N SER A 125 11.10 -33.79 -21.98
CA SER A 125 10.24 -34.21 -23.09
C SER A 125 8.80 -33.69 -23.00
N ALA A 126 8.32 -33.32 -21.81
CA ALA A 126 6.96 -32.79 -21.63
C ALA A 126 6.81 -31.32 -22.08
N GLY A 127 7.90 -30.53 -22.04
CA GLY A 127 7.87 -29.11 -22.44
C GLY A 127 7.72 -28.88 -23.95
N LEU A 128 8.28 -29.77 -24.77
CA LEU A 128 8.29 -29.60 -26.23
C LEU A 128 6.93 -29.95 -26.88
N ALA A 129 6.16 -30.88 -26.30
CA ALA A 129 4.83 -31.24 -26.79
C ALA A 129 3.77 -30.13 -26.57
N VAL A 130 3.87 -29.39 -25.46
CA VAL A 130 2.95 -28.28 -25.15
C VAL A 130 3.18 -27.08 -26.07
N LEU A 131 4.43 -26.82 -26.47
CA LEU A 131 4.76 -25.73 -27.40
C LEU A 131 4.31 -26.01 -28.83
N ILE A 132 4.33 -27.27 -29.27
CA ILE A 132 3.82 -27.65 -30.60
C ILE A 132 2.29 -27.63 -30.64
N ALA A 133 1.61 -28.05 -29.56
CA ALA A 133 0.15 -27.97 -29.46
C ALA A 133 -0.38 -26.52 -29.38
N GLY A 134 0.34 -25.60 -28.71
CA GLY A 134 -0.03 -24.19 -28.63
C GLY A 134 0.17 -23.41 -29.94
N GLY A 135 1.17 -23.77 -30.75
CA GLY A 135 1.48 -23.08 -32.01
C GLY A 135 0.50 -23.38 -33.16
N VAL A 136 -0.01 -24.61 -33.26
CA VAL A 136 -0.93 -25.01 -34.34
C VAL A 136 -2.35 -24.43 -34.10
N GLY A 137 -2.77 -24.29 -32.84
CA GLY A 137 -4.08 -23.72 -32.51
C GLY A 137 -4.24 -22.25 -32.90
N LEU A 138 -3.18 -21.45 -32.80
CA LEU A 138 -3.23 -20.03 -33.14
C LEU A 138 -3.20 -19.78 -34.66
N ALA A 139 -2.55 -20.67 -35.43
CA ALA A 139 -2.46 -20.55 -36.89
C ALA A 139 -3.76 -20.97 -37.61
N MET A 140 -4.55 -21.88 -37.02
CA MET A 140 -5.84 -22.30 -37.57
C MET A 140 -6.96 -21.26 -37.37
N LEU A 141 -6.87 -20.38 -36.36
CA LEU A 141 -7.86 -19.30 -36.17
C LEU A 141 -7.61 -18.06 -37.04
N ALA A 142 -6.43 -17.94 -37.68
CA ALA A 142 -6.07 -16.79 -38.52
C ALA A 142 -6.29 -17.03 -40.02
N ARG A 143 -6.87 -18.17 -40.44
CA ARG A 143 -7.01 -18.57 -41.85
C ARG A 143 -8.40 -19.09 -42.24
N SER A 144 -9.46 -18.54 -41.67
CA SER A 144 -10.81 -18.85 -42.13
C SER A 144 -11.64 -17.58 -42.27
N ASP A 145 -11.32 -16.82 -43.33
CA ASP A 145 -12.28 -16.00 -44.04
C ASP A 145 -12.29 -16.51 -45.49
N ASP A 146 -13.39 -17.17 -45.89
CA ASP A 146 -14.09 -16.93 -47.16
C ASP A 146 -15.27 -17.90 -47.35
N GLY A 147 -16.49 -17.33 -47.35
CA GLY A 147 -17.63 -17.74 -48.18
C GLY A 147 -18.45 -18.98 -47.78
N VAL A 148 -19.71 -18.76 -47.36
CA VAL A 148 -20.96 -19.22 -48.05
C VAL A 148 -22.21 -18.83 -47.21
N GLN A 149 -23.28 -18.55 -47.95
CA GLN A 149 -24.54 -17.85 -47.69
C GLN A 149 -25.55 -18.45 -46.65
N PRO A 150 -26.65 -17.73 -46.31
CA PRO A 150 -27.37 -17.87 -45.05
C PRO A 150 -28.47 -18.95 -45.10
N VAL A 151 -28.72 -19.59 -43.96
CA VAL A 151 -29.93 -20.39 -43.74
C VAL A 151 -30.49 -20.06 -42.36
N ALA A 152 -31.70 -19.53 -42.34
CA ALA A 152 -32.46 -19.27 -41.12
C ALA A 152 -33.13 -20.56 -40.64
N THR A 153 -33.09 -20.87 -39.34
CA THR A 153 -34.27 -21.21 -38.52
C THR A 153 -33.92 -21.39 -37.03
N ASP A 154 -34.93 -21.11 -36.21
CA ASP A 154 -34.94 -20.83 -34.78
C ASP A 154 -34.45 -21.95 -33.83
N SER A 155 -33.77 -21.56 -32.74
CA SER A 155 -34.15 -21.93 -31.35
C SER A 155 -33.13 -21.46 -30.30
N ALA A 156 -33.62 -20.58 -29.41
CA ALA A 156 -33.35 -20.44 -27.97
C ALA A 156 -31.95 -20.74 -27.39
N SER A 157 -31.25 -19.67 -27.00
CA SER A 157 -30.79 -19.49 -25.61
C SER A 157 -30.52 -18.00 -25.35
N PRO A 158 -30.85 -17.43 -24.18
CA PRO A 158 -30.40 -16.10 -23.85
C PRO A 158 -28.90 -16.19 -23.61
N SER A 159 -28.12 -15.88 -24.65
CA SER A 159 -26.70 -15.61 -24.50
C SER A 159 -26.55 -14.56 -23.42
N LYS A 160 -25.84 -14.91 -22.35
CA LYS A 160 -25.32 -13.90 -21.42
C LYS A 160 -24.50 -12.96 -22.28
N ASP A 161 -25.04 -11.78 -22.54
CA ASP A 161 -24.29 -10.65 -23.06
C ASP A 161 -23.05 -10.53 -22.17
N THR A 162 -21.92 -11.02 -22.68
CA THR A 162 -20.63 -10.65 -22.15
C THR A 162 -20.45 -9.23 -22.65
N ALA A 163 -21.09 -8.30 -21.94
CA ALA A 163 -20.96 -6.89 -22.20
C ALA A 163 -19.46 -6.59 -22.17
N VAL A 164 -18.90 -6.25 -23.32
CA VAL A 164 -17.55 -5.69 -23.42
C VAL A 164 -17.51 -4.55 -22.41
N PRO A 165 -16.63 -4.59 -21.38
CA PRO A 165 -16.54 -3.49 -20.44
C PRO A 165 -16.26 -2.23 -21.28
N PRO A 166 -16.90 -1.09 -20.96
CA PRO A 166 -16.62 0.13 -21.71
C PRO A 166 -15.10 0.38 -21.69
N ALA A 167 -14.56 0.99 -22.74
CA ALA A 167 -13.14 1.34 -22.72
C ALA A 167 -12.89 2.20 -21.48
N ALA A 168 -11.98 1.73 -20.60
CA ALA A 168 -11.62 2.47 -19.41
C ALA A 168 -11.13 3.86 -19.83
N PRO A 169 -11.62 4.95 -19.22
CA PRO A 169 -11.07 6.29 -19.41
C PRO A 169 -9.56 6.24 -19.15
N GLY A 170 -8.76 6.91 -19.99
CA GLY A 170 -7.30 6.76 -20.08
C GLY A 170 -6.44 7.28 -18.92
N ASP A 171 -6.85 7.09 -17.67
CA ASP A 171 -6.00 7.23 -16.48
C ASP A 171 -5.74 5.88 -15.80
N GLU A 172 -4.77 5.84 -14.87
CA GLU A 172 -4.36 4.62 -14.16
C GLU A 172 -5.48 3.97 -13.31
N PHE A 173 -6.58 4.69 -13.08
CA PHE A 173 -7.71 4.23 -12.25
C PHE A 173 -8.97 3.94 -13.06
N GLY A 174 -8.92 4.02 -14.40
CA GLY A 174 -10.00 3.67 -15.30
C GLY A 174 -11.32 4.36 -14.94
N PHE A 175 -12.38 3.57 -14.73
CA PHE A 175 -13.68 4.13 -14.40
C PHE A 175 -13.71 4.88 -13.06
N ALA A 176 -12.84 4.52 -12.13
CA ALA A 176 -12.74 5.19 -10.85
C ALA A 176 -12.04 6.56 -10.95
N ALA A 177 -11.63 7.04 -12.12
CA ALA A 177 -11.09 8.39 -12.31
C ALA A 177 -11.99 9.51 -11.77
N SER A 178 -13.31 9.33 -11.90
CA SER A 178 -14.31 10.34 -11.55
C SER A 178 -15.64 9.70 -11.19
N ARG A 179 -16.48 10.43 -10.44
CA ARG A 179 -17.86 9.99 -10.21
C ARG A 179 -18.73 9.97 -11.47
N ALA A 180 -18.33 10.64 -12.55
CA ALA A 180 -19.09 10.60 -13.80
C ALA A 180 -19.00 9.21 -14.44
N THR A 181 -17.85 8.57 -14.32
CA THR A 181 -17.53 7.24 -14.86
C THR A 181 -17.76 6.12 -13.83
N ASP A 182 -17.84 6.46 -12.55
CA ASP A 182 -18.23 5.57 -11.45
C ASP A 182 -19.31 6.25 -10.57
N PRO A 183 -20.58 6.23 -10.99
CA PRO A 183 -21.64 7.02 -10.38
C PRO A 183 -22.23 6.42 -9.10
N HIS A 184 -21.94 5.15 -8.81
CA HIS A 184 -22.58 4.44 -7.72
C HIS A 184 -22.02 4.87 -6.37
N ALA A 185 -22.88 5.20 -5.40
CA ALA A 185 -22.43 5.45 -4.03
C ALA A 185 -21.74 4.21 -3.43
N LEU A 186 -20.71 4.44 -2.61
CA LEU A 186 -20.03 3.39 -1.85
C LEU A 186 -20.99 2.78 -0.83
N THR A 187 -20.79 1.52 -0.46
CA THR A 187 -21.55 0.90 0.64
C THR A 187 -20.62 0.32 1.70
N GLU A 188 -21.11 0.22 2.94
CA GLU A 188 -20.35 -0.43 4.02
C GLU A 188 -20.11 -1.90 3.72
N LYS A 189 -21.07 -2.60 3.10
CA LYS A 189 -20.94 -4.01 2.74
C LYS A 189 -19.89 -4.23 1.64
N GLU A 190 -19.78 -3.30 0.70
CA GLU A 190 -18.80 -3.33 -0.36
C GLU A 190 -17.37 -3.16 0.17
N LEU A 191 -17.14 -2.16 1.02
CA LEU A 191 -15.81 -1.85 1.54
C LEU A 191 -15.39 -2.73 2.74
N PHE A 192 -16.37 -3.08 3.57
CA PHE A 192 -16.14 -3.70 4.88
C PHE A 192 -17.01 -4.94 5.10
N GLY A 193 -17.38 -5.64 4.02
CA GLY A 193 -18.21 -6.85 4.09
C GLY A 193 -17.54 -8.01 4.83
N LYS A 194 -16.21 -8.03 4.91
CA LYS A 194 -15.44 -9.00 5.70
C LYS A 194 -15.21 -8.44 7.11
N THR A 195 -15.85 -9.06 8.10
CA THR A 195 -15.67 -8.68 9.52
C THR A 195 -14.29 -9.04 10.07
N LYS A 196 -13.55 -9.95 9.43
CA LYS A 196 -12.18 -10.33 9.77
C LYS A 196 -11.31 -10.31 8.53
N VAL A 197 -10.13 -9.72 8.63
CA VAL A 197 -9.13 -9.69 7.56
C VAL A 197 -7.77 -10.14 8.08
N ARG A 198 -6.98 -10.79 7.22
CA ARG A 198 -5.62 -11.23 7.56
C ARG A 198 -4.60 -10.30 6.93
N VAL A 199 -3.66 -9.85 7.75
CA VAL A 199 -2.56 -8.96 7.38
C VAL A 199 -1.26 -9.55 7.94
N LYS A 200 -0.37 -10.01 7.07
CA LYS A 200 0.93 -10.61 7.45
C LYS A 200 0.83 -11.65 8.58
N GLY A 201 -0.15 -12.55 8.47
CA GLY A 201 -0.40 -13.61 9.47
C GLY A 201 -1.20 -13.18 10.71
N GLN A 202 -1.49 -11.88 10.89
CA GLN A 202 -2.34 -11.37 11.97
C GLN A 202 -3.78 -11.14 11.51
N THR A 203 -4.75 -11.46 12.36
CA THR A 203 -6.18 -11.24 12.04
C THR A 203 -6.70 -9.96 12.68
N TYR A 204 -7.13 -9.01 11.88
CA TYR A 204 -7.82 -7.81 12.35
C TYR A 204 -9.32 -8.02 12.26
N THR A 205 -10.03 -7.70 13.35
CA THR A 205 -11.48 -7.82 13.44
C THR A 205 -12.11 -6.44 13.40
N MET A 206 -13.03 -6.23 12.46
CA MET A 206 -13.90 -5.06 12.41
C MET A 206 -14.85 -5.06 13.60
N THR A 207 -15.03 -3.91 14.21
CA THR A 207 -15.83 -3.72 15.43
C THR A 207 -17.04 -2.82 15.22
N VAL A 208 -16.92 -1.85 14.33
CA VAL A 208 -17.98 -0.92 13.96
C VAL A 208 -17.67 -0.34 12.58
N SER A 209 -18.73 -0.09 11.80
CA SER A 209 -18.67 0.63 10.53
C SER A 209 -19.73 1.73 10.50
N ARG A 210 -19.52 2.75 9.67
CA ARG A 210 -20.47 3.84 9.47
C ARG A 210 -20.29 4.50 8.12
N ASN A 211 -21.41 4.88 7.52
CA ASN A 211 -21.49 5.74 6.36
C ASN A 211 -21.88 7.18 6.73
N ASP A 212 -20.93 8.13 6.63
CA ASP A 212 -21.14 9.54 6.92
C ASP A 212 -21.46 10.34 5.63
N LYS A 213 -22.71 10.84 5.50
CA LYS A 213 -23.11 11.71 4.38
C LYS A 213 -22.51 13.12 4.45
N LYS A 214 -22.15 13.58 5.66
CA LYS A 214 -21.51 14.88 5.90
C LYS A 214 -20.01 14.66 6.15
N CYS A 215 -19.19 14.66 5.10
CA CYS A 215 -17.77 14.32 5.20
C CYS A 215 -17.00 15.15 6.22
N LYS A 216 -17.36 16.45 6.40
CA LYS A 216 -16.76 17.34 7.40
C LYS A 216 -16.80 16.79 8.83
N ASN A 217 -17.86 16.05 9.18
CA ASN A 217 -18.07 15.50 10.53
C ASN A 217 -17.22 14.24 10.79
N ALA A 218 -16.68 13.64 9.73
CA ALA A 218 -15.89 12.42 9.77
C ALA A 218 -14.38 12.67 9.77
N VAL A 219 -13.94 13.93 9.84
CA VAL A 219 -12.53 14.33 9.86
C VAL A 219 -12.25 15.41 10.90
N VAL A 220 -10.98 15.55 11.25
CA VAL A 220 -10.44 16.62 12.11
C VAL A 220 -9.48 17.47 11.27
N GLY A 221 -9.42 18.77 11.57
CA GLY A 221 -8.50 19.71 10.95
C GLY A 221 -9.14 20.56 9.83
N PRO A 222 -8.88 21.88 9.81
CA PRO A 222 -9.53 22.80 8.88
C PRO A 222 -9.06 22.60 7.43
N LYS A 223 -7.81 22.16 7.20
CA LYS A 223 -7.28 21.98 5.84
C LYS A 223 -7.94 20.78 5.19
N LEU A 224 -8.07 19.67 5.93
CA LEU A 224 -8.75 18.46 5.45
C LEU A 224 -10.24 18.72 5.22
N GLN A 225 -10.91 19.41 6.15
CA GLN A 225 -12.32 19.80 5.97
C GLN A 225 -12.53 20.65 4.71
N LYS A 226 -11.65 21.64 4.47
CA LYS A 226 -11.68 22.46 3.25
C LYS A 226 -11.43 21.62 2.00
N ALA A 227 -10.43 20.74 2.01
CA ALA A 227 -10.10 19.88 0.89
C ALA A 227 -11.26 18.96 0.50
N LEU A 228 -11.97 18.37 1.48
CA LEU A 228 -13.16 17.55 1.25
C LEU A 228 -14.31 18.37 0.65
N ALA A 229 -14.55 19.57 1.16
CA ALA A 229 -15.60 20.45 0.65
C ALA A 229 -15.33 20.88 -0.80
N THR A 230 -14.13 21.38 -1.10
CA THR A 230 -13.71 21.73 -2.46
C THR A 230 -13.70 20.52 -3.39
N GLY A 231 -13.34 19.34 -2.86
CA GLY A 231 -13.39 18.08 -3.59
C GLY A 231 -14.80 17.53 -3.83
N LYS A 232 -15.85 18.25 -3.42
CA LYS A 232 -17.26 17.84 -3.54
C LYS A 232 -17.52 16.47 -2.90
N CYS A 233 -16.92 16.21 -1.74
CA CYS A 233 -17.14 14.98 -1.00
C CYS A 233 -18.62 14.82 -0.66
N ASN A 234 -19.24 13.70 -1.07
CA ASN A 234 -20.65 13.40 -0.78
C ASN A 234 -20.82 12.25 0.22
N GLN A 235 -19.74 11.53 0.51
CA GLN A 235 -19.77 10.33 1.33
C GLN A 235 -18.39 10.05 1.93
N LEU A 236 -18.35 9.66 3.20
CA LEU A 236 -17.17 9.09 3.84
C LEU A 236 -17.57 7.83 4.60
N VAL A 237 -17.12 6.67 4.13
CA VAL A 237 -17.41 5.37 4.75
C VAL A 237 -16.22 4.94 5.58
N ARG A 238 -16.43 4.50 6.81
CA ARG A 238 -15.34 4.27 7.76
C ARG A 238 -15.64 3.10 8.68
N ALA A 239 -14.63 2.34 9.03
CA ALA A 239 -14.72 1.20 9.93
C ALA A 239 -13.53 1.12 10.86
N SER A 240 -13.75 0.59 12.06
CA SER A 240 -12.73 0.41 13.08
C SER A 240 -12.39 -1.04 13.30
N PHE A 241 -11.10 -1.28 13.52
CA PHE A 241 -10.49 -2.61 13.62
C PHE A 241 -9.67 -2.72 14.90
N ARG A 242 -9.53 -3.96 15.38
CA ARG A 242 -8.59 -4.35 16.42
C ARG A 242 -7.83 -5.60 16.01
N ASP A 243 -6.58 -5.70 16.43
CA ASP A 243 -5.82 -6.94 16.33
C ASP A 243 -6.31 -7.99 17.36
N PRO A 244 -5.85 -9.26 17.28
CA PRO A 244 -6.30 -10.31 18.20
C PRO A 244 -5.97 -10.00 19.66
N SER A 245 -4.80 -9.39 19.91
CA SER A 245 -4.38 -9.03 21.27
C SER A 245 -5.09 -7.77 21.81
N GLY A 246 -5.76 -7.03 20.94
CA GLY A 246 -6.39 -5.75 21.25
C GLY A 246 -5.39 -4.66 21.64
N LYS A 247 -4.12 -4.80 21.26
CA LYS A 247 -3.07 -3.81 21.47
C LYS A 247 -3.09 -2.74 20.38
N ILE A 248 -3.35 -3.12 19.13
CA ILE A 248 -3.43 -2.20 18.00
C ILE A 248 -4.89 -2.02 17.62
N ILE A 249 -5.33 -0.77 17.58
CA ILE A 249 -6.67 -0.38 17.18
C ILE A 249 -6.57 0.74 16.15
N GLY A 250 -7.48 0.77 15.19
CA GLY A 250 -7.47 1.82 14.18
C GLY A 250 -8.78 1.96 13.43
N THR A 251 -8.91 3.05 12.69
CA THR A 251 -10.01 3.33 11.77
C THR A 251 -9.48 3.49 10.36
N VAL A 252 -10.13 2.84 9.40
CA VAL A 252 -9.94 3.05 7.96
C VAL A 252 -11.16 3.81 7.45
N GLY A 253 -10.95 4.79 6.58
CA GLY A 253 -12.01 5.58 5.96
C GLY A 253 -11.77 5.78 4.47
N VAL A 254 -12.84 5.80 3.69
CA VAL A 254 -12.81 6.11 2.25
C VAL A 254 -13.74 7.29 2.00
N ALA A 255 -13.17 8.41 1.56
CA ALA A 255 -13.93 9.56 1.09
C ALA A 255 -14.22 9.40 -0.40
N ASN A 256 -15.45 9.72 -0.81
CA ASN A 256 -15.90 9.74 -2.20
C ASN A 256 -15.94 11.18 -2.74
N LEU A 257 -15.02 11.53 -3.65
CA LEU A 257 -14.82 12.88 -4.17
C LEU A 257 -15.28 13.00 -5.62
N GLY A 258 -15.33 14.21 -6.17
CA GLY A 258 -15.73 14.38 -7.58
C GLY A 258 -14.76 13.77 -8.60
N THR A 259 -13.46 13.83 -8.33
CA THR A 259 -12.40 13.48 -9.30
C THR A 259 -11.12 12.99 -8.61
N SER A 260 -10.27 12.30 -9.37
CA SER A 260 -8.90 11.92 -8.97
C SER A 260 -8.08 13.10 -8.43
N ALA A 261 -8.11 14.25 -9.11
CA ALA A 261 -7.41 15.44 -8.64
C ALA A 261 -7.93 15.95 -7.27
N SER A 262 -9.23 15.77 -7.00
CA SER A 262 -9.83 16.12 -5.71
C SER A 262 -9.37 15.19 -4.60
N ALA A 263 -9.31 13.88 -4.87
CA ALA A 263 -8.77 12.91 -3.92
C ALA A 263 -7.29 13.16 -3.62
N SER A 264 -6.47 13.49 -4.63
CA SER A 264 -5.06 13.88 -4.42
C SER A 264 -4.92 15.07 -3.48
N ARG A 265 -5.80 16.08 -3.56
CA ARG A 265 -5.78 17.24 -2.64
C ARG A 265 -6.12 16.84 -1.21
N VAL A 266 -7.07 15.92 -1.03
CA VAL A 266 -7.45 15.39 0.29
C VAL A 266 -6.28 14.62 0.92
N VAL A 267 -5.62 13.77 0.15
CA VAL A 267 -4.44 13.02 0.61
C VAL A 267 -3.31 13.96 1.01
N LYS A 268 -3.01 14.98 0.19
CA LYS A 268 -2.01 15.99 0.51
C LYS A 268 -2.31 16.73 1.83
N ALA A 269 -3.59 16.93 2.16
CA ALA A 269 -3.97 17.61 3.40
C ALA A 269 -3.64 16.78 4.65
N VAL A 270 -3.62 15.45 4.56
CA VAL A 270 -3.20 14.57 5.66
C VAL A 270 -1.72 14.24 5.64
N SER A 271 -0.98 14.72 4.63
CA SER A 271 0.44 14.45 4.47
C SER A 271 1.37 15.40 5.27
N GLY A 272 0.86 16.05 6.32
CA GLY A 272 1.65 16.98 7.15
C GLY A 272 2.44 16.27 8.25
N LYS A 273 3.64 16.76 8.58
CA LYS A 273 4.48 16.22 9.68
C LYS A 273 3.81 16.28 11.06
N LYS A 274 2.75 17.07 11.21
CA LYS A 274 1.96 17.22 12.43
C LYS A 274 0.59 16.59 12.24
N LEU A 275 0.08 15.93 13.27
CA LEU A 275 -1.23 15.29 13.30
C LEU A 275 -2.36 16.31 13.54
N GLU A 276 -2.45 17.34 12.69
CA GLU A 276 -3.46 18.42 12.77
C GLU A 276 -4.71 18.12 11.92
N ASP A 277 -4.51 17.41 10.81
CA ASP A 277 -5.50 17.12 9.79
C ASP A 277 -5.56 15.60 9.57
N TYR A 278 -6.62 14.95 10.06
CA TYR A 278 -6.69 13.48 10.07
C TYR A 278 -8.13 12.94 10.04
N LEU A 279 -8.24 11.65 9.72
CA LEU A 279 -9.51 10.93 9.80
C LEU A 279 -9.98 10.89 11.25
N LYS A 280 -11.20 11.38 11.52
CA LYS A 280 -11.78 11.26 12.86
C LYS A 280 -11.97 9.77 13.13
N VAL A 281 -11.52 9.26 14.26
CA VAL A 281 -11.72 7.85 14.60
C VAL A 281 -13.20 7.49 14.79
N LEU A 282 -13.52 6.20 14.74
CA LEU A 282 -14.85 5.65 15.03
C LEU A 282 -14.79 4.72 16.25
N PRO A 283 -14.88 5.23 17.48
CA PRO A 283 -14.85 4.37 18.67
C PRO A 283 -16.02 3.39 18.69
N GLY A 284 -15.73 2.11 18.93
CA GLY A 284 -16.75 1.08 19.11
C GLY A 284 -17.28 1.03 20.55
N LYS A 285 -18.26 0.16 20.77
CA LYS A 285 -18.85 -0.09 22.11
C LYS A 285 -18.13 -1.20 22.88
N ASP A 286 -17.20 -1.91 22.23
CA ASP A 286 -16.48 -3.02 22.86
C ASP A 286 -15.38 -2.52 23.82
N LYS A 287 -14.86 -3.44 24.63
CA LYS A 287 -13.88 -3.12 25.68
C LYS A 287 -12.52 -2.66 25.15
N VAL A 288 -12.26 -2.79 23.85
CA VAL A 288 -10.97 -2.49 23.20
C VAL A 288 -11.06 -1.24 22.33
N THR A 289 -11.96 -1.18 21.36
CA THR A 289 -11.98 -0.04 20.41
C THR A 289 -12.67 1.22 20.95
N LYS A 290 -13.29 1.16 22.13
CA LYS A 290 -13.77 2.36 22.84
C LYS A 290 -12.67 3.37 23.16
N PHE A 291 -11.41 2.93 23.19
CA PHE A 291 -10.24 3.79 23.45
C PHE A 291 -9.69 4.48 22.20
N LEU A 292 -10.29 4.27 21.03
CA LEU A 292 -9.87 4.96 19.81
C LEU A 292 -9.92 6.49 19.98
N GLY A 293 -8.84 7.16 19.59
CA GLY A 293 -8.71 8.62 19.62
C GLY A 293 -8.30 9.19 20.98
N THR A 294 -7.88 8.35 21.92
CA THR A 294 -7.44 8.78 23.28
C THR A 294 -5.92 8.95 23.42
N GLY A 295 -5.15 8.75 22.35
CA GLY A 295 -3.70 8.84 22.40
C GLY A 295 -3.08 9.16 21.05
N GLU A 296 -1.75 9.06 21.00
CA GLU A 296 -0.98 9.30 19.78
C GLU A 296 -1.15 8.18 18.77
N ALA A 297 -1.01 8.52 17.49
CA ALA A 297 -1.31 7.61 16.41
C ALA A 297 -0.50 7.86 15.16
N PHE A 298 -0.46 6.81 14.34
CA PHE A 298 -0.20 6.92 12.93
C PHE A 298 -1.47 7.40 12.22
N ALA A 299 -1.36 8.48 11.44
CA ALA A 299 -2.39 8.88 10.48
C ALA A 299 -1.77 9.01 9.10
N GLY A 300 -2.55 8.71 8.06
CA GLY A 300 -2.09 8.80 6.70
C GLY A 300 -3.20 8.59 5.69
N GLY A 301 -2.84 8.59 4.42
CA GLY A 301 -3.78 8.30 3.36
C GLY A 301 -3.13 8.22 1.99
N TRP A 302 -3.88 7.69 1.04
CA TRP A 302 -3.50 7.61 -0.37
C TRP A 302 -4.73 7.75 -1.25
N ARG A 303 -4.48 7.94 -2.54
CA ARG A 303 -5.52 8.09 -3.55
C ARG A 303 -5.75 6.77 -4.25
N HIS A 304 -7.01 6.47 -4.55
CA HIS A 304 -7.41 5.48 -5.53
C HIS A 304 -8.48 6.09 -6.43
N GLY A 305 -8.11 6.57 -7.61
CA GLY A 305 -9.03 7.33 -8.47
C GLY A 305 -9.62 8.54 -7.74
N HIS A 306 -10.94 8.76 -7.83
CA HIS A 306 -11.67 9.80 -7.10
C HIS A 306 -11.93 9.47 -5.62
N TYR A 307 -11.36 8.38 -5.10
CA TYR A 307 -11.41 8.01 -3.70
C TYR A 307 -10.14 8.44 -2.97
N ALA A 308 -10.31 8.99 -1.76
CA ALA A 308 -9.21 9.18 -0.83
C ALA A 308 -9.36 8.17 0.32
N VAL A 309 -8.41 7.25 0.42
CA VAL A 309 -8.33 6.29 1.52
C VAL A 309 -7.52 6.95 2.64
N LEU A 310 -8.09 7.00 3.83
CA LEU A 310 -7.52 7.60 5.02
C LEU A 310 -7.43 6.55 6.11
N VAL A 311 -6.36 6.58 6.90
CA VAL A 311 -6.12 5.64 7.98
C VAL A 311 -5.70 6.38 9.24
N TRP A 312 -6.08 5.81 10.38
CA TRP A 312 -5.69 6.28 11.71
C TRP A 312 -5.51 5.07 12.62
N PHE A 313 -4.33 4.82 13.16
CA PHE A 313 -4.00 3.63 13.97
C PHE A 313 -3.14 4.00 15.17
N GLN A 314 -3.48 3.45 16.34
CA GLN A 314 -2.75 3.65 17.61
C GLN A 314 -2.53 2.34 18.35
N TYR A 315 -1.74 2.42 19.42
CA TYR A 315 -1.81 1.45 20.50
C TYR A 315 -2.93 1.79 21.49
N LYS A 316 -3.63 0.77 22.02
CA LYS A 316 -4.82 0.93 22.88
C LYS A 316 -4.55 1.76 24.14
N ASP A 317 -3.35 1.65 24.70
CA ASP A 317 -2.88 2.41 25.85
C ASP A 317 -2.51 3.88 25.52
N GLY A 318 -2.50 4.25 24.24
CA GLY A 318 -2.37 5.62 23.77
C GLY A 318 -0.96 6.21 23.82
N HIS A 319 0.06 5.39 24.11
CA HIS A 319 1.44 5.84 24.17
C HIS A 319 1.96 6.34 22.81
N ALA A 320 2.92 7.25 22.86
CA ALA A 320 3.65 7.72 21.69
C ALA A 320 4.50 6.56 21.11
N PRO A 321 4.27 6.13 19.86
CA PRO A 321 4.95 4.97 19.32
C PRO A 321 6.46 5.24 19.11
N SER A 322 7.30 4.30 19.53
CA SER A 322 8.71 4.28 19.11
C SER A 322 8.84 4.12 17.60
N LYS A 323 10.04 4.34 17.03
CA LYS A 323 10.29 4.16 15.58
C LYS A 323 9.88 2.78 15.05
N LYS A 324 10.07 1.72 15.85
CA LYS A 324 9.71 0.34 15.46
C LYS A 324 8.19 0.14 15.51
N GLU A 325 7.56 0.66 16.55
CA GLU A 325 6.11 0.62 16.74
C GLU A 325 5.38 1.45 15.68
N ALA A 326 5.91 2.60 15.30
CA ALA A 326 5.43 3.40 14.18
C ALA A 326 5.42 2.61 12.85
N LYS A 327 6.48 1.84 12.57
CA LYS A 327 6.52 0.94 11.40
C LYS A 327 5.45 -0.15 11.49
N GLN A 328 5.19 -0.66 12.70
CA GLN A 328 4.14 -1.66 12.93
C GLN A 328 2.74 -1.07 12.74
N LEU A 329 2.47 0.13 13.26
CA LEU A 329 1.21 0.84 13.05
C LEU A 329 0.98 1.15 11.56
N ASN A 330 2.01 1.61 10.86
CA ASN A 330 1.98 1.81 9.41
C ASN A 330 1.61 0.50 8.69
N ALA A 331 2.34 -0.60 8.94
CA ALA A 331 2.05 -1.89 8.33
C ALA A 331 0.63 -2.41 8.64
N ALA A 332 0.13 -2.20 9.87
CA ALA A 332 -1.24 -2.52 10.24
C ALA A 332 -2.24 -1.65 9.49
N ALA A 333 -2.02 -0.34 9.44
CA ALA A 333 -2.93 0.62 8.84
C ALA A 333 -3.13 0.37 7.35
N PHE A 334 -2.04 0.29 6.59
CA PHE A 334 -2.12 0.02 5.15
C PHE A 334 -2.54 -1.42 4.89
N GLY A 335 -2.06 -2.40 5.65
CA GLY A 335 -2.44 -3.79 5.43
C GLY A 335 -3.92 -4.07 5.68
N VAL A 336 -4.53 -3.45 6.71
CA VAL A 336 -5.97 -3.59 6.97
C VAL A 336 -6.77 -2.94 5.85
N ALA A 337 -6.40 -1.72 5.45
CA ALA A 337 -7.07 -1.02 4.38
C ALA A 337 -6.90 -1.75 3.03
N ASP A 338 -5.72 -2.28 2.73
CA ASP A 338 -5.47 -3.11 1.56
C ASP A 338 -6.34 -4.37 1.54
N ALA A 339 -6.44 -5.07 2.67
CA ALA A 339 -7.25 -6.28 2.76
C ALA A 339 -8.78 -6.02 2.77
N THR A 340 -9.22 -4.77 2.90
CA THR A 340 -10.64 -4.40 3.02
C THR A 340 -11.12 -3.58 1.82
N VAL A 341 -10.58 -2.37 1.65
CA VAL A 341 -11.12 -1.39 0.71
C VAL A 341 -10.54 -1.54 -0.69
N THR A 342 -9.25 -1.88 -0.82
CA THR A 342 -8.58 -1.95 -2.14
C THR A 342 -9.29 -2.88 -3.13
N PRO A 343 -9.73 -4.11 -2.78
CA PRO A 343 -10.39 -5.00 -3.74
C PRO A 343 -11.66 -4.41 -4.36
N ALA A 344 -12.45 -3.69 -3.55
CA ALA A 344 -13.66 -3.03 -4.04
C ALA A 344 -13.33 -1.83 -4.94
N LEU A 345 -12.30 -1.05 -4.58
CA LEU A 345 -11.88 0.10 -5.36
C LEU A 345 -11.22 -0.31 -6.69
N GLU A 346 -10.44 -1.39 -6.71
CA GLU A 346 -9.90 -1.98 -7.93
C GLU A 346 -11.00 -2.51 -8.85
N SER A 347 -11.99 -3.21 -8.30
CA SER A 347 -13.16 -3.66 -9.08
C SER A 347 -13.89 -2.48 -9.73
N ARG A 348 -14.05 -1.36 -9.01
CA ARG A 348 -14.61 -0.13 -9.56
C ARG A 348 -13.73 0.49 -10.63
N SER A 349 -12.41 0.47 -10.48
CA SER A 349 -11.48 0.93 -11.52
C SER A 349 -11.65 0.17 -12.83
N LEU A 350 -11.90 -1.14 -12.74
CA LEU A 350 -12.05 -2.02 -13.90
C LEU A 350 -13.44 -1.95 -14.54
N THR A 351 -14.50 -1.76 -13.76
CA THR A 351 -15.88 -1.96 -14.24
C THR A 351 -16.78 -0.73 -14.17
N GLY A 352 -16.43 0.27 -13.35
CA GLY A 352 -17.31 1.39 -13.00
C GLY A 352 -18.59 0.96 -12.27
N ARG A 353 -18.66 -0.29 -11.81
CA ARG A 353 -19.81 -0.91 -11.16
C ARG A 353 -19.43 -1.42 -9.78
N ARG A 354 -20.45 -1.74 -8.98
CA ARG A 354 -20.25 -2.39 -7.69
C ARG A 354 -19.77 -3.84 -7.89
N PRO A 355 -18.80 -4.32 -7.09
CA PRO A 355 -18.34 -5.71 -7.11
C PRO A 355 -19.40 -6.72 -6.65
#